data_AF-A0A2E4DHK9-F1
#
_entry.id   AF-A0A2E4DHK9-F1
#
_cell.length_a   1.000
_cell.length_b   1.000
_cell.length_c   1.000
_cell.angle_alpha   90.00
_cell.angle_beta   90.00
_cell.angle_gamma   90.00
#
_symmetry.space_group_name_H-M   'P 1'
#
loop_
_entity.id
_entity.type
_entity.pdbx_description
1 polymer ?
#
loop_
_entity_poly.entity_id
_entity_poly.type
_entity_poly.pdbx_seq_one_letter_code
_entity_poly.pdbx_strand_id
1 'polypeptide(L)'
;MSLVETIKGHFDRCVISKYDGLSIDHPIIFLNSIKNIIGDDKDQPSKILLNSLGQTSNQYPKREDDQEFLDQIAKKGIGLTVFTSDLIESCANYDYEKMEQEAARLHLVSENGLSAFEILIELALHDFNRLGLFTYHLHRVMNFDKEIVGTWHYTRCLIKEIVKTELPDAHENIEIKFDIDNNIYNNQIGTLTSAHRLWNIDSIRKLGFVREISYWLSKQESNSKKIINENKEISDLSKYVKSGGRYFIEIAEELIDSPKKIIELESLRYLSNNANPIHLSYISNRIMNLL
;
A
#
# COMPACT_ATOMS: atom_id res chain seq x y z
N MET A 1 -9.87 0.35 -24.70
CA MET A 1 -9.26 0.62 -23.39
C MET A 1 -8.14 -0.39 -23.19
N SER A 2 -6.92 0.07 -22.93
CA SER A 2 -5.77 -0.80 -22.68
C SER A 2 -5.91 -1.53 -21.33
N LEU A 3 -5.12 -2.58 -21.11
CA LEU A 3 -5.08 -3.27 -19.81
C LEU A 3 -4.70 -2.32 -18.67
N VAL A 4 -3.75 -1.42 -18.93
CA VAL A 4 -3.27 -0.42 -17.97
C VAL A 4 -4.40 0.55 -17.62
N GLU A 5 -5.07 1.13 -18.62
CA GLU A 5 -6.21 2.04 -18.43
C GLU A 5 -7.35 1.35 -17.65
N THR A 6 -7.61 0.07 -17.94
CA THR A 6 -8.66 -0.71 -17.25
C THR A 6 -8.35 -0.86 -15.76
N ILE A 7 -7.12 -1.27 -15.43
CA ILE A 7 -6.68 -1.43 -14.04
C ILE A 7 -6.69 -0.07 -13.32
N LYS A 8 -6.20 0.98 -13.99
CA LYS A 8 -6.20 2.35 -13.46
C LYS A 8 -7.61 2.85 -13.15
N GLY A 9 -8.57 2.58 -14.04
CA GLY A 9 -9.99 2.89 -13.80
C GLY A 9 -10.56 2.21 -12.55
N HIS A 10 -10.18 0.95 -12.28
CA HIS A 10 -10.57 0.26 -11.04
C HIS A 10 -9.93 0.86 -9.79
N PHE A 11 -8.67 1.29 -9.88
CA PHE A 11 -7.99 1.99 -8.79
C PHE A 11 -8.66 3.32 -8.46
N ASP A 12 -8.90 4.16 -9.47
CA ASP A 12 -9.54 5.48 -9.31
C ASP A 12 -10.95 5.34 -8.74
N ARG A 13 -11.70 4.36 -9.24
CA ARG A 13 -13.01 4.01 -8.69
C ARG A 13 -12.93 3.58 -7.22
N CYS A 14 -11.91 2.82 -6.84
CA CYS A 14 -11.78 2.31 -5.49
C CYS A 14 -11.45 3.42 -4.48
N VAL A 15 -10.54 4.35 -4.78
CA VAL A 15 -10.10 5.39 -3.83
C VAL A 15 -11.15 6.48 -3.58
N ILE A 16 -12.14 6.61 -4.46
CA ILE A 16 -13.32 7.45 -4.22
C ILE A 16 -14.44 6.71 -3.47
N SER A 17 -14.20 5.51 -2.94
CA SER A 17 -15.21 4.80 -2.16
C SER A 17 -15.39 5.41 -0.77
N LYS A 18 -16.63 5.35 -0.26
CA LYS A 18 -16.94 5.57 1.16
C LYS A 18 -16.69 4.25 1.90
N TYR A 19 -15.54 4.14 2.56
CA TYR A 19 -15.12 2.92 3.25
C TYR A 19 -14.94 3.15 4.76
N ASP A 20 -15.85 2.57 5.55
CA ASP A 20 -15.87 2.74 7.01
C ASP A 20 -15.25 1.55 7.77
N GLY A 21 -14.68 0.57 7.04
CA GLY A 21 -14.02 -0.60 7.63
C GLY A 21 -12.62 -0.31 8.16
N LEU A 22 -11.90 -1.36 8.55
CA LEU A 22 -10.52 -1.25 9.04
C LEU A 22 -9.56 -0.90 7.90
N SER A 23 -8.63 0.03 8.12
CA SER A 23 -7.67 0.45 7.08
C SER A 23 -6.85 -0.71 6.49
N ILE A 24 -6.51 -1.70 7.32
CA ILE A 24 -5.79 -2.92 6.91
C ILE A 24 -6.60 -3.83 5.96
N ASP A 25 -7.92 -3.65 5.93
CA ASP A 25 -8.87 -4.37 5.08
C ASP A 25 -9.38 -3.49 3.92
N HIS A 26 -8.79 -2.30 3.69
CA HIS A 26 -9.21 -1.40 2.64
C HIS A 26 -9.07 -2.06 1.25
N PRO A 27 -10.10 -2.01 0.38
CA PRO A 27 -10.12 -2.79 -0.87
C PRO A 27 -8.95 -2.51 -1.82
N ILE A 28 -8.37 -1.30 -1.78
CA ILE A 28 -7.20 -0.92 -2.58
C ILE A 28 -6.00 -1.86 -2.37
N ILE A 29 -5.87 -2.45 -1.18
CA ILE A 29 -4.80 -3.39 -0.85
C ILE A 29 -4.91 -4.61 -1.75
N PHE A 30 -6.10 -5.22 -1.77
CA PHE A 30 -6.43 -6.36 -2.64
C PHE A 30 -6.25 -6.01 -4.12
N LEU A 31 -6.78 -4.88 -4.58
CA LEU A 31 -6.66 -4.44 -5.97
C LEU A 31 -5.20 -4.35 -6.43
N ASN A 32 -4.34 -3.71 -5.62
CA ASN A 32 -2.91 -3.62 -5.93
C ASN A 32 -2.22 -4.99 -5.88
N SER A 33 -2.63 -5.87 -4.97
CA SER A 33 -2.09 -7.23 -4.88
C SER A 33 -2.38 -8.03 -6.15
N ILE A 34 -3.63 -8.01 -6.61
CA ILE A 34 -4.06 -8.63 -7.87
C ILE A 34 -3.27 -8.06 -9.05
N LYS A 35 -3.15 -6.72 -9.15
CA LYS A 35 -2.36 -6.09 -10.22
C LYS A 35 -0.91 -6.58 -10.22
N ASN A 36 -0.29 -6.74 -9.05
CA ASN A 36 1.10 -7.21 -8.95
C ASN A 36 1.24 -8.68 -9.39
N ILE A 37 0.26 -9.52 -9.08
CA ILE A 37 0.23 -10.95 -9.46
C ILE A 37 -0.03 -11.10 -10.97
N ILE A 38 -1.04 -10.43 -11.52
CA ILE A 38 -1.32 -10.45 -12.97
C ILE A 38 -0.11 -9.98 -13.77
N GLY A 39 0.70 -9.08 -13.21
CA GLY A 39 1.92 -8.61 -13.84
C GLY A 39 2.98 -9.68 -14.14
N ASP A 40 2.83 -10.90 -13.62
CA ASP A 40 3.68 -12.06 -13.95
C ASP A 40 3.46 -12.57 -15.38
N ASP A 41 2.29 -12.34 -15.97
CA ASP A 41 1.96 -12.67 -17.36
C ASP A 41 1.16 -11.52 -17.99
N LYS A 42 1.90 -10.54 -18.52
CA LYS A 42 1.32 -9.36 -19.15
C LYS A 42 0.70 -9.64 -20.52
N ASP A 43 1.18 -10.68 -21.19
CA ASP A 43 0.71 -11.04 -22.54
C ASP A 43 -0.62 -11.79 -22.46
N GLN A 44 -0.83 -12.59 -21.40
CA GLN A 44 -2.07 -13.32 -21.14
C GLN A 44 -2.56 -13.10 -19.70
N PRO A 45 -2.99 -11.87 -19.34
CA PRO A 45 -3.44 -11.59 -17.98
C PRO A 45 -4.67 -12.43 -17.61
N SER A 46 -4.75 -12.87 -16.35
CA SER A 46 -5.89 -13.66 -15.88
C SER A 46 -7.19 -12.86 -15.94
N LYS A 47 -8.17 -13.37 -16.69
CA LYS A 47 -9.51 -12.77 -16.77
C LYS A 47 -10.29 -12.89 -15.45
N ILE A 48 -10.07 -13.97 -14.70
CA ILE A 48 -10.73 -14.19 -13.40
C ILE A 48 -10.29 -13.08 -12.43
N LEU A 49 -8.98 -12.86 -12.34
CA LEU A 49 -8.41 -11.84 -11.47
C LEU A 49 -8.76 -10.42 -11.95
N LEU A 50 -8.81 -10.16 -13.26
CA LEU A 50 -9.25 -8.86 -13.79
C LEU A 50 -10.72 -8.57 -13.46
N ASN A 51 -11.60 -9.57 -13.58
CA ASN A 51 -13.02 -9.39 -13.25
C ASN A 51 -13.23 -9.08 -11.76
N SER A 52 -12.42 -9.66 -10.86
CA SER A 52 -12.51 -9.39 -9.43
C SER A 52 -12.15 -7.94 -9.09
N LEU A 53 -11.19 -7.31 -9.80
CA LEU A 53 -10.91 -5.87 -9.66
C LEU A 53 -12.16 -5.01 -9.88
N GLY A 54 -12.94 -5.35 -10.92
CA GLY A 54 -14.19 -4.68 -11.24
C GLY A 54 -15.25 -4.83 -10.15
N GLN A 55 -15.42 -6.04 -9.61
CA GLN A 55 -16.36 -6.31 -8.54
C GLN A 55 -15.97 -5.58 -7.24
N THR A 56 -14.72 -5.74 -6.82
CA THR A 56 -14.23 -5.16 -5.56
C THR A 56 -14.16 -3.63 -5.59
N SER A 57 -13.73 -3.02 -6.71
CA SER A 57 -13.70 -1.55 -6.84
C SER A 57 -15.09 -0.91 -6.72
N ASN A 58 -16.16 -1.65 -7.03
CA ASN A 58 -17.53 -1.16 -7.01
C ASN A 58 -18.34 -1.57 -5.77
N GLN A 59 -17.72 -2.28 -4.81
CA GLN A 59 -18.41 -2.82 -3.64
C GLN A 59 -19.02 -1.74 -2.72
N TYR A 60 -18.41 -0.54 -2.69
CA TYR A 60 -18.79 0.53 -1.79
C TYR A 60 -19.34 1.76 -2.55
N PRO A 61 -20.25 2.55 -1.96
CA PRO A 61 -20.77 3.77 -2.56
C PRO A 61 -19.65 4.77 -2.91
N LYS A 62 -19.86 5.58 -3.94
CA LYS A 62 -18.92 6.63 -4.33
C LYS A 62 -19.06 7.85 -3.41
N ARG A 63 -17.94 8.49 -3.17
CA ARG A 63 -17.80 9.89 -2.76
C ARG A 63 -17.87 10.74 -4.01
N GLU A 64 -18.67 11.80 -3.97
CA GLU A 64 -19.01 12.61 -5.17
C GLU A 64 -18.60 14.09 -5.02
N ASP A 65 -18.16 14.49 -3.83
CA ASP A 65 -17.87 15.88 -3.46
C ASP A 65 -16.38 16.26 -3.58
N ASP A 66 -15.52 15.38 -4.11
CA ASP A 66 -14.06 15.63 -4.20
C ASP A 66 -13.72 16.88 -5.00
N GLN A 67 -14.34 17.03 -6.18
CA GLN A 67 -14.11 18.17 -7.05
C GLN A 67 -14.76 19.43 -6.49
N GLU A 68 -15.97 19.32 -5.95
CA GLU A 68 -16.66 20.44 -5.32
C GLU A 68 -15.81 21.01 -4.17
N PHE A 69 -15.23 20.13 -3.34
CA PHE A 69 -14.35 20.53 -2.25
C PHE A 69 -13.12 21.29 -2.77
N LEU A 70 -12.42 20.76 -3.78
CA LEU A 70 -11.27 21.45 -4.38
C LEU A 70 -11.64 22.82 -4.94
N ASP A 71 -12.77 22.91 -5.66
CA ASP A 71 -13.26 24.15 -6.26
C ASP A 71 -13.58 25.21 -5.18
N GLN A 72 -14.13 24.78 -4.05
CA GLN A 72 -14.37 25.66 -2.90
C GLN A 72 -13.06 26.18 -2.29
N ILE A 73 -12.04 25.33 -2.15
CA ILE A 73 -10.73 25.75 -1.64
C ILE A 73 -10.02 26.69 -2.63
N ALA A 74 -10.07 26.39 -3.92
CA ALA A 74 -9.53 27.24 -4.98
C ALA A 74 -10.13 28.67 -4.94
N LYS A 75 -11.45 28.78 -4.74
CA LYS A 75 -12.15 30.07 -4.60
C LYS A 75 -11.73 30.86 -3.35
N LYS A 76 -11.34 30.18 -2.27
CA LYS A 76 -10.88 30.82 -1.02
C LYS A 76 -9.47 31.43 -1.13
N GLY A 77 -8.73 31.16 -2.21
CA GLY A 77 -7.53 31.90 -2.59
C GLY A 77 -6.33 31.02 -2.95
N ILE A 78 -6.03 30.91 -4.24
CA ILE A 78 -4.80 30.29 -4.81
C ILE A 78 -3.54 31.19 -4.59
N GLY A 79 -3.69 32.37 -4.00
CA GLY A 79 -2.59 33.34 -3.76
C GLY A 79 -2.08 33.42 -2.32
N LEU A 80 -2.56 32.58 -1.41
CA LEU A 80 -2.09 32.54 -0.02
C LEU A 80 -0.84 31.65 0.08
N THR A 81 0.12 32.08 0.89
CA THR A 81 1.28 31.25 1.23
C THR A 81 0.80 29.96 1.89
N VAL A 82 1.21 28.82 1.35
CA VAL A 82 0.85 27.49 1.88
C VAL A 82 2.07 26.91 2.58
N PHE A 83 1.93 26.55 3.86
CA PHE A 83 3.00 25.93 4.63
C PHE A 83 2.70 24.46 4.91
N THR A 84 3.72 23.62 4.76
CA THR A 84 3.62 22.19 5.11
C THR A 84 3.40 21.99 6.62
N SER A 85 3.86 22.94 7.44
CA SER A 85 3.64 22.93 8.89
C SER A 85 2.17 23.00 9.26
N ASP A 86 1.34 23.71 8.49
CA ASP A 86 -0.08 23.89 8.83
C ASP A 86 -0.84 22.56 8.70
N LEU A 87 -0.49 21.76 7.68
CA LEU A 87 -1.01 20.40 7.52
C LEU A 87 -0.55 19.49 8.67
N ILE A 88 0.75 19.53 9.01
CA ILE A 88 1.30 18.71 10.10
C ILE A 88 0.66 19.08 11.45
N GLU A 89 0.53 20.38 11.74
CA GLU A 89 -0.06 20.89 12.97
C GLU A 89 -1.55 20.54 13.07
N SER A 90 -2.32 20.69 11.98
CA SER A 90 -3.74 20.30 11.98
C SER A 90 -3.93 18.81 12.28
N CYS A 91 -3.03 17.96 11.79
CA CYS A 91 -3.03 16.53 12.11
C CYS A 91 -2.70 16.28 13.58
N ALA A 92 -1.68 16.94 14.13
CA ALA A 92 -1.27 16.81 15.53
C ALA A 92 -2.34 17.31 16.52
N ASN A 93 -3.12 18.32 16.11
CA ASN A 93 -4.21 18.89 16.91
C ASN A 93 -5.57 18.20 16.67
N TYR A 94 -5.62 17.16 15.84
CA TYR A 94 -6.86 16.45 15.46
C TYR A 94 -7.93 17.35 14.82
N ASP A 95 -7.51 18.46 14.20
CA ASP A 95 -8.39 19.36 13.45
C ASP A 95 -8.56 18.84 12.02
N TYR A 96 -9.42 17.84 11.87
CA TYR A 96 -9.62 17.12 10.61
C TYR A 96 -10.19 17.99 9.50
N GLU A 97 -11.01 18.99 9.84
CA GLU A 97 -11.53 19.93 8.85
C GLU A 97 -10.37 20.77 8.30
N LYS A 98 -9.55 21.36 9.18
CA LYS A 98 -8.37 22.11 8.76
C LYS A 98 -7.37 21.23 8.01
N MET A 99 -7.15 19.99 8.46
CA MET A 99 -6.27 19.03 7.78
C MET A 99 -6.67 18.79 6.32
N GLU A 100 -7.97 18.59 6.05
CA GLU A 100 -8.46 18.40 4.69
C GLU A 100 -8.32 19.68 3.84
N GLN A 101 -8.54 20.86 4.45
CA GLN A 101 -8.35 22.16 3.80
C GLN A 101 -6.87 22.43 3.46
N GLU A 102 -5.93 22.23 4.39
CA GLU A 102 -4.50 22.46 4.15
C GLU A 102 -3.92 21.46 3.15
N ALA A 103 -4.37 20.20 3.19
CA ALA A 103 -3.99 19.21 2.17
C ALA A 103 -4.49 19.62 0.77
N ALA A 104 -5.72 20.13 0.65
CA ALA A 104 -6.23 20.64 -0.62
C ALA A 104 -5.47 21.88 -1.10
N ARG A 105 -5.12 22.81 -0.22
CA ARG A 105 -4.29 23.97 -0.58
C ARG A 105 -2.92 23.55 -1.11
N LEU A 106 -2.23 22.64 -0.39
CA LEU A 106 -0.95 22.08 -0.83
C LEU A 106 -1.08 21.34 -2.17
N HIS A 107 -2.16 20.61 -2.38
CA HIS A 107 -2.44 19.94 -3.65
C HIS A 107 -2.58 20.94 -4.81
N LEU A 108 -3.33 22.03 -4.62
CA LEU A 108 -3.60 23.04 -5.65
C LEU A 108 -2.38 23.87 -6.06
N VAL A 109 -1.41 24.09 -5.16
CA VAL A 109 -0.20 24.90 -5.44
C VAL A 109 1.01 24.06 -5.86
N SER A 110 0.96 22.73 -5.69
CA SER A 110 2.03 21.80 -6.06
C SER A 110 1.97 21.49 -7.55
N GLU A 111 3.12 21.55 -8.25
CA GLU A 111 3.21 21.30 -9.71
C GLU A 111 2.59 19.96 -10.17
N ASN A 112 2.49 18.98 -9.27
CA ASN A 112 1.91 17.66 -9.54
C ASN A 112 0.92 17.18 -8.48
N GLY A 113 0.55 18.04 -7.52
CA GLY A 113 -0.36 17.70 -6.42
C GLY A 113 0.16 16.65 -5.43
N LEU A 114 1.44 16.24 -5.52
CA LEU A 114 2.01 15.14 -4.72
C LEU A 114 2.46 15.57 -3.32
N SER A 115 2.74 16.86 -3.11
CA SER A 115 3.33 17.34 -1.86
C SER A 115 2.47 17.00 -0.65
N ALA A 116 1.15 17.23 -0.73
CA ALA A 116 0.20 16.87 0.33
C ALA A 116 0.18 15.35 0.57
N PHE A 117 0.16 14.56 -0.51
CA PHE A 117 0.12 13.12 -0.44
C PHE A 117 1.34 12.56 0.31
N GLU A 118 2.56 12.95 -0.06
CA GLU A 118 3.77 12.44 0.60
C GLU A 118 3.91 12.86 2.07
N ILE A 119 3.43 14.07 2.42
CA ILE A 119 3.38 14.50 3.82
C ILE A 119 2.45 13.60 4.62
N LEU A 120 1.26 13.33 4.09
CA LEU A 120 0.26 12.47 4.72
C LEU A 120 0.72 11.01 4.79
N ILE A 121 1.47 10.52 3.81
CA ILE A 121 2.10 9.19 3.88
C ILE A 121 3.01 9.16 5.10
N GLU A 122 3.91 10.14 5.29
CA GLU A 122 4.79 10.17 6.48
C GLU A 122 3.99 10.19 7.78
N LEU A 123 2.95 11.03 7.88
CA LEU A 123 2.11 11.12 9.07
C LEU A 123 1.38 9.79 9.35
N ALA A 124 0.81 9.16 8.32
CA ALA A 124 0.14 7.87 8.45
C ALA A 124 1.06 6.77 9.01
N LEU A 125 2.37 6.86 8.76
CA LEU A 125 3.32 5.87 9.27
C LEU A 125 3.55 5.95 10.78
N HIS A 126 3.12 7.02 11.46
CA HIS A 126 3.12 7.07 12.92
C HIS A 126 2.29 5.90 13.50
N ASP A 127 1.20 5.50 12.86
CA ASP A 127 0.45 4.29 13.22
C ASP A 127 0.72 3.17 12.21
N PHE A 128 1.96 2.69 12.19
CA PHE A 128 2.41 1.72 11.18
C PHE A 128 1.61 0.39 11.21
N ASN A 129 1.17 -0.06 12.39
CA ASN A 129 0.38 -1.29 12.52
C ASN A 129 -0.99 -1.16 11.84
N ARG A 130 -1.64 -0.01 11.94
CA ARG A 130 -2.95 0.24 11.34
C ARG A 130 -2.85 0.62 9.87
N LEU A 131 -1.90 1.49 9.53
CA LEU A 131 -1.87 2.20 8.24
C LEU A 131 -0.73 1.74 7.32
N GLY A 132 0.33 1.11 7.82
CA GLY A 132 1.53 0.80 7.02
C GLY A 132 1.25 -0.03 5.76
N LEU A 133 0.43 -1.07 5.88
CA LEU A 133 -0.02 -1.88 4.74
C LEU A 133 -0.85 -1.04 3.75
N PHE A 134 -1.89 -0.37 4.22
CA PHE A 134 -2.74 0.48 3.39
C PHE A 134 -1.94 1.55 2.63
N THR A 135 -1.10 2.29 3.36
CA THR A 135 -0.28 3.38 2.87
C THR A 135 0.66 2.94 1.75
N TYR A 136 1.32 1.77 1.89
CA TYR A 136 2.13 1.20 0.82
C TYR A 136 1.30 0.92 -0.44
N HIS A 137 0.16 0.23 -0.31
CA HIS A 137 -0.67 -0.13 -1.46
C HIS A 137 -1.26 1.11 -2.15
N LEU A 138 -1.75 2.08 -1.38
CA LEU A 138 -2.26 3.35 -1.91
C LEU A 138 -1.17 4.11 -2.65
N HIS A 139 0.04 4.21 -2.09
CA HIS A 139 1.17 4.86 -2.74
C HIS A 139 1.54 4.19 -4.07
N ARG A 140 1.54 2.85 -4.14
CA ARG A 140 1.84 2.13 -5.39
C ARG A 140 0.79 2.34 -6.47
N VAL A 141 -0.46 2.42 -6.07
CA VAL A 141 -1.61 2.58 -6.95
C VAL A 141 -1.70 4.02 -7.47
N MET A 142 -1.46 5.02 -6.62
CA MET A 142 -1.35 6.42 -7.04
C MET A 142 -0.28 6.60 -8.13
N ASN A 143 0.85 5.93 -7.96
CA ASN A 143 1.97 5.99 -8.89
C ASN A 143 1.81 5.09 -10.14
N PHE A 144 0.69 4.38 -10.29
CA PHE A 144 0.42 3.53 -11.45
C PHE A 144 -0.17 4.38 -12.59
N ASP A 145 0.56 4.45 -13.70
CA ASP A 145 0.17 5.21 -14.91
C ASP A 145 -0.19 6.67 -14.61
N LYS A 146 0.80 7.43 -14.12
CA LYS A 146 0.61 8.79 -13.62
C LYS A 146 0.27 9.76 -14.77
N GLU A 147 -1.02 10.01 -14.99
CA GLU A 147 -1.47 11.33 -15.40
C GLU A 147 -1.64 12.19 -14.13
N ILE A 148 -1.12 13.43 -14.15
CA ILE A 148 -1.08 14.33 -12.98
C ILE A 148 -2.51 14.66 -12.48
N VAL A 149 -3.50 14.57 -13.36
CA VAL A 149 -4.92 14.82 -13.08
C VAL A 149 -5.50 13.61 -12.34
N GLY A 150 -5.58 13.69 -11.00
CA GLY A 150 -6.28 12.69 -10.19
C GLY A 150 -5.64 12.35 -8.84
N THR A 151 -4.49 12.92 -8.48
CA THR A 151 -3.82 12.61 -7.20
C THR A 151 -4.64 13.04 -5.98
N TRP A 152 -5.56 14.00 -6.11
CA TRP A 152 -6.45 14.42 -5.02
C TRP A 152 -7.31 13.29 -4.46
N HIS A 153 -7.88 12.43 -5.30
CA HIS A 153 -8.70 11.32 -4.82
C HIS A 153 -7.93 10.38 -3.89
N TYR A 154 -6.63 10.20 -4.15
CA TYR A 154 -5.72 9.40 -3.34
C TYR A 154 -5.36 10.13 -2.04
N THR A 155 -5.04 11.42 -2.11
CA THR A 155 -4.81 12.28 -0.94
C THR A 155 -6.02 12.25 -0.01
N ARG A 156 -7.22 12.45 -0.55
CA ARG A 156 -8.46 12.46 0.21
C ARG A 156 -8.79 11.08 0.79
N CYS A 157 -8.54 10.00 0.03
CA CYS A 157 -8.65 8.62 0.53
C CYS A 157 -7.75 8.40 1.75
N LEU A 158 -6.49 8.84 1.69
CA LEU A 158 -5.55 8.73 2.80
C LEU A 158 -6.01 9.53 4.03
N ILE A 159 -6.51 10.76 3.85
CA ILE A 159 -7.08 11.57 4.92
C ILE A 159 -8.22 10.80 5.61
N LYS A 160 -9.17 10.24 4.84
CA LYS A 160 -10.30 9.50 5.41
C LYS A 160 -9.88 8.24 6.19
N GLU A 161 -8.73 7.65 5.90
CA GLU A 161 -8.17 6.57 6.72
C GLU A 161 -7.41 7.08 7.95
N ILE A 162 -6.65 8.17 7.83
CA ILE A 162 -5.94 8.78 8.97
C ILE A 162 -6.94 9.15 10.07
N VAL A 163 -8.01 9.89 9.74
CA VAL A 163 -8.96 10.46 10.70
C VAL A 163 -9.85 9.45 11.43
N LYS A 164 -9.78 8.16 11.08
CA LYS A 164 -10.53 7.10 11.80
C LYS A 164 -10.08 6.96 13.25
N THR A 165 -8.84 7.30 13.54
CA THR A 165 -8.28 7.24 14.90
C THR A 165 -7.15 8.25 14.99
N GLU A 166 -7.04 8.91 16.15
CA GLU A 166 -5.92 9.80 16.47
C GLU A 166 -4.58 9.13 16.18
N LEU A 167 -3.69 9.84 15.48
CA LEU A 167 -2.35 9.33 15.22
C LEU A 167 -1.47 9.53 16.45
N PRO A 168 -0.57 8.57 16.76
CA PRO A 168 0.50 8.81 17.71
C PRO A 168 1.39 9.98 17.29
N ASP A 169 2.10 10.53 18.26
CA ASP A 169 3.19 11.47 18.01
C ASP A 169 4.28 10.82 17.13
N ALA A 170 5.05 11.66 16.46
CA ALA A 170 6.20 11.20 15.69
C ALA A 170 7.19 10.45 16.60
N HIS A 171 7.72 9.33 16.11
CA HIS A 171 8.60 8.48 16.90
C HIS A 171 10.06 8.94 16.84
N GLU A 172 10.84 8.53 17.84
CA GLU A 172 12.29 8.69 17.81
C GLU A 172 12.91 7.89 16.68
N ASN A 173 13.99 8.43 16.11
CA ASN A 173 14.79 7.71 15.13
C ASN A 173 15.56 6.58 15.81
N ILE A 174 15.38 5.34 15.34
CA ILE A 174 16.11 4.19 15.84
C ILE A 174 17.09 3.73 14.77
N GLU A 175 18.37 3.67 15.14
CA GLU A 175 19.42 3.21 14.22
C GLU A 175 19.32 1.69 14.03
N ILE A 176 18.59 1.26 13.01
CA ILE A 176 18.44 -0.14 12.60
C ILE A 176 18.62 -0.22 11.08
N LYS A 177 19.25 -1.31 10.62
CA LYS A 177 19.22 -1.70 9.22
C LYS A 177 18.03 -2.62 8.96
N PHE A 178 17.18 -2.29 8.00
CA PHE A 178 16.13 -3.22 7.57
C PHE A 178 16.77 -4.42 6.87
N ASP A 179 16.64 -5.59 7.50
CA ASP A 179 17.07 -6.87 6.97
C ASP A 179 15.84 -7.76 6.76
N ILE A 180 15.48 -8.01 5.49
CA ILE A 180 14.28 -8.79 5.16
C ILE A 180 14.44 -10.27 5.54
N ASP A 181 15.66 -10.82 5.46
CA ASP A 181 15.94 -12.24 5.73
C ASP A 181 15.79 -12.54 7.22
N ASN A 182 16.32 -11.65 8.06
CA ASN A 182 16.21 -11.79 9.52
C ASN A 182 14.77 -11.62 10.03
N ASN A 183 13.91 -10.93 9.26
CA ASN A 183 12.53 -10.65 9.65
C ASN A 183 11.49 -11.51 8.92
N ILE A 184 11.91 -12.40 8.01
CA ILE A 184 11.01 -13.12 7.11
C ILE A 184 9.98 -14.01 7.82
N TYR A 185 10.26 -14.41 9.07
CA TYR A 185 9.39 -15.24 9.89
C TYR A 185 8.30 -14.46 10.65
N ASN A 186 8.19 -13.14 10.42
CA ASN A 186 7.15 -12.31 11.02
C ASN A 186 5.75 -12.87 10.66
N ASN A 187 4.82 -12.86 11.61
CA ASN A 187 3.47 -13.35 11.36
C ASN A 187 2.66 -12.40 10.45
N GLN A 188 2.99 -11.12 10.43
CA GLN A 188 2.40 -10.05 9.61
C GLN A 188 3.19 -9.81 8.32
N ILE A 189 3.33 -10.84 7.47
CA ILE A 189 4.13 -10.77 6.24
C ILE A 189 3.69 -9.61 5.31
N GLY A 190 2.38 -9.32 5.21
CA GLY A 190 1.89 -8.17 4.43
C GLY A 190 2.44 -6.84 4.91
N THR A 191 2.38 -6.59 6.22
CA THR A 191 2.92 -5.38 6.86
C THR A 191 4.44 -5.33 6.73
N LEU A 192 5.15 -6.44 6.95
CA LEU A 192 6.60 -6.52 6.81
C LEU A 192 7.07 -6.16 5.40
N THR A 193 6.48 -6.76 4.37
CA THR A 193 6.89 -6.50 2.98
C THR A 193 6.53 -5.07 2.56
N SER A 194 5.41 -4.54 3.03
CA SER A 194 5.04 -3.12 2.85
C SER A 194 6.08 -2.20 3.47
N ALA A 195 6.53 -2.50 4.70
CA ALA A 195 7.59 -1.77 5.37
C ALA A 195 8.90 -1.82 4.59
N HIS A 196 9.34 -3.00 4.15
CA HIS A 196 10.55 -3.13 3.35
C HIS A 196 10.47 -2.34 2.04
N ARG A 197 9.31 -2.30 1.39
CA ARG A 197 9.12 -1.59 0.12
C ARG A 197 9.04 -0.08 0.31
N LEU A 198 8.39 0.40 1.38
CA LEU A 198 8.38 1.82 1.75
C LEU A 198 9.78 2.28 2.18
N TRP A 199 10.53 1.46 2.92
CA TRP A 199 11.92 1.73 3.29
C TRP A 199 12.82 2.00 2.07
N ASN A 200 12.58 1.24 0.99
CA ASN A 200 13.37 1.32 -0.24
C ASN A 200 12.78 2.25 -1.30
N ILE A 201 11.67 2.93 -1.01
CA ILE A 201 11.01 3.76 -2.00
C ILE A 201 11.81 5.03 -2.30
N ASP A 202 11.70 5.50 -3.53
CA ASP A 202 12.23 6.79 -3.93
C ASP A 202 11.20 7.88 -3.60
N SER A 203 11.41 8.58 -2.49
CA SER A 203 10.58 9.68 -2.02
C SER A 203 11.46 10.71 -1.33
N ILE A 204 11.13 12.00 -1.49
CA ILE A 204 11.82 13.09 -0.78
C ILE A 204 11.57 13.04 0.73
N ARG A 205 10.52 12.33 1.18
CA ARG A 205 10.16 12.13 2.60
C ARG A 205 10.73 10.82 3.17
N LYS A 206 11.63 10.14 2.44
CA LYS A 206 12.22 8.85 2.81
C LYS A 206 12.79 8.80 4.24
N LEU A 207 13.41 9.88 4.72
CA LEU A 207 13.95 9.94 6.08
C LEU A 207 12.85 9.75 7.14
N GLY A 208 11.68 10.36 6.94
CA GLY A 208 10.53 10.17 7.80
C GLY A 208 10.00 8.74 7.73
N PHE A 209 9.93 8.16 6.53
CA PHE A 209 9.47 6.76 6.38
C PHE A 209 10.39 5.80 7.11
N VAL A 210 11.71 5.96 6.92
CA VAL A 210 12.74 5.16 7.60
C VAL A 210 12.64 5.30 9.11
N ARG A 211 12.43 6.52 9.64
CA ARG A 211 12.24 6.75 11.08
C ARG A 211 11.08 5.92 11.63
N GLU A 212 9.88 6.07 11.06
CA GLU A 212 8.69 5.36 11.55
C GLU A 212 8.79 3.84 11.40
N ILE A 213 9.35 3.36 10.27
CA ILE A 213 9.56 1.94 10.05
C ILE A 213 10.62 1.37 11.00
N SER A 214 11.70 2.11 11.29
CA SER A 214 12.74 1.69 12.23
C SER A 214 12.16 1.54 13.64
N TYR A 215 11.32 2.48 14.06
CA TYR A 215 10.60 2.41 15.32
C TYR A 215 9.70 1.19 15.36
N TRP A 216 8.85 1.00 14.35
CA TRP A 216 7.96 -0.16 14.25
C TRP A 216 8.74 -1.49 14.29
N LEU A 217 9.86 -1.58 13.56
CA LEU A 217 10.69 -2.77 13.48
C LEU A 217 11.33 -3.11 14.84
N SER A 218 11.74 -2.10 15.61
CA SER A 218 12.31 -2.27 16.96
C SER A 218 11.35 -2.92 17.96
N LYS A 219 10.04 -2.84 17.68
CA LYS A 219 8.97 -3.41 18.51
C LYS A 219 8.54 -4.80 18.06
N GLN A 220 9.05 -5.30 16.94
CA GLN A 220 8.70 -6.63 16.45
C GLN A 220 9.47 -7.70 17.22
N GLU A 221 8.76 -8.74 17.67
CA GLU A 221 9.42 -9.91 18.23
C GLU A 221 10.18 -10.64 17.12
N SER A 222 11.50 -10.78 17.29
CA SER A 222 12.31 -11.60 16.38
C SER A 222 12.03 -13.07 16.66
N ASN A 223 11.05 -13.62 15.94
CA ASN A 223 10.79 -15.05 15.94
C ASN A 223 11.89 -15.74 15.14
N SER A 224 12.99 -16.06 15.82
CA SER A 224 14.04 -16.95 15.32
C SER A 224 13.50 -18.38 15.20
N LYS A 225 12.64 -18.63 14.20
CA LYS A 225 12.27 -20.00 13.85
C LYS A 225 13.47 -20.64 13.15
N LYS A 226 13.99 -21.71 13.76
CA LYS A 226 14.91 -22.63 13.09
C LYS A 226 14.31 -22.99 11.74
N ILE A 227 15.11 -22.86 10.68
CA ILE A 227 14.77 -23.36 9.35
C ILE A 227 14.42 -24.84 9.49
N ILE A 228 13.14 -25.17 9.45
CA ILE A 228 12.71 -26.55 9.33
C ILE A 228 12.80 -26.83 7.83
N ASN A 229 13.91 -27.45 7.42
CA ASN A 229 14.06 -28.01 6.07
C ASN A 229 13.09 -29.18 5.93
N GLU A 230 11.82 -28.88 5.71
CA GLU A 230 10.88 -29.85 5.17
C GLU A 230 11.07 -29.83 3.66
N ASN A 231 11.65 -30.91 3.12
CA ASN A 231 11.81 -31.15 1.68
C ASN A 231 10.43 -31.41 1.04
N LYS A 232 9.57 -30.39 0.95
CA LYS A 232 8.33 -30.42 0.16
C LYS A 232 8.50 -29.58 -1.08
N GLU A 233 7.98 -30.08 -2.21
CA GLU A 233 8.30 -29.69 -3.57
C GLU A 233 8.56 -28.19 -3.78
N ILE A 234 9.85 -27.84 -3.77
CA ILE A 234 10.40 -26.52 -4.09
C ILE A 234 10.43 -26.32 -5.63
N SER A 235 10.12 -27.35 -6.41
CA SER A 235 10.39 -27.41 -7.85
C SER A 235 9.69 -26.28 -8.61
N ASP A 236 8.40 -26.05 -8.38
CA ASP A 236 7.63 -25.07 -9.14
C ASP A 236 7.88 -23.63 -8.69
N LEU A 237 7.99 -23.37 -7.37
CA LEU A 237 8.41 -22.07 -6.87
C LEU A 237 9.84 -21.71 -7.32
N SER A 238 10.76 -22.68 -7.33
CA SER A 238 12.13 -22.45 -7.84
C SER A 238 12.17 -22.22 -9.34
N LYS A 239 11.32 -22.90 -10.12
CA LYS A 239 11.16 -22.59 -11.55
C LYS A 239 10.68 -21.15 -11.70
N TYR A 240 9.63 -20.76 -10.98
CA TYR A 240 9.12 -19.38 -11.00
C TYR A 240 10.20 -18.35 -10.66
N VAL A 241 10.98 -18.53 -9.59
CA VAL A 241 12.04 -17.57 -9.21
C VAL A 241 13.13 -17.45 -10.29
N LYS A 242 13.40 -18.52 -11.05
CA LYS A 242 14.40 -18.53 -12.12
C LYS A 242 13.90 -17.95 -13.45
N SER A 243 12.65 -18.23 -13.81
CA SER A 243 12.13 -17.96 -15.16
C SER A 243 10.82 -17.17 -15.22
N GLY A 244 10.28 -16.75 -14.08
CA GLY A 244 8.93 -16.21 -13.98
C GLY A 244 7.87 -17.25 -14.37
N GLY A 245 6.69 -16.76 -14.75
CA GLY A 245 5.57 -17.58 -15.22
C GLY A 245 4.33 -17.43 -14.36
N ARG A 246 3.35 -18.31 -14.57
CA ARG A 246 1.98 -18.16 -14.04
C ARG A 246 1.75 -18.73 -12.65
N TYR A 247 2.79 -19.20 -11.96
CA TYR A 247 2.69 -19.88 -10.66
C TYR A 247 1.81 -19.13 -9.64
N PHE A 248 2.07 -17.83 -9.42
CA PHE A 248 1.27 -17.04 -8.48
C PHE A 248 -0.10 -16.63 -9.03
N ILE A 249 -0.26 -16.56 -10.36
CA ILE A 249 -1.54 -16.29 -11.00
C ILE A 249 -2.50 -17.46 -10.78
N GLU A 250 -2.04 -18.69 -11.02
CA GLU A 250 -2.84 -19.91 -10.87
C GLU A 250 -3.33 -20.07 -9.42
N ILE A 251 -2.43 -19.90 -8.44
CA ILE A 251 -2.80 -19.95 -7.02
C ILE A 251 -3.77 -18.81 -6.65
N ALA A 252 -3.59 -17.61 -7.19
CA ALA A 252 -4.50 -16.50 -6.91
C ALA A 252 -5.90 -16.72 -7.51
N GLU A 253 -6.00 -17.41 -8.63
CA GLU A 253 -7.30 -17.79 -9.23
C GLU A 253 -8.07 -18.74 -8.31
N GLU A 254 -7.39 -19.69 -7.67
CA GLU A 254 -7.99 -20.59 -6.68
C GLU A 254 -8.42 -19.87 -5.39
N LEU A 255 -7.67 -18.84 -4.98
CA LEU A 255 -7.89 -18.09 -3.76
C LEU A 255 -8.78 -16.84 -3.92
N ILE A 256 -9.45 -16.69 -5.08
CA ILE A 256 -10.14 -15.45 -5.46
C ILE A 256 -11.19 -14.98 -4.45
N ASP A 257 -11.88 -15.92 -3.80
CA ASP A 257 -12.90 -15.65 -2.79
C ASP A 257 -12.32 -15.33 -1.40
N SER A 258 -10.99 -15.32 -1.26
CA SER A 258 -10.27 -15.07 -0.01
C SER A 258 -9.28 -13.89 -0.13
N PRO A 259 -9.77 -12.63 -0.11
CA PRO A 259 -8.93 -11.45 -0.30
C PRO A 259 -7.70 -11.37 0.61
N LYS A 260 -7.85 -11.77 1.89
CA LYS A 260 -6.74 -11.78 2.86
C LYS A 260 -5.63 -12.76 2.45
N LYS A 261 -5.99 -13.93 1.93
CA LYS A 261 -5.01 -14.93 1.45
C LYS A 261 -4.30 -14.43 0.20
N ILE A 262 -4.97 -13.70 -0.69
CA ILE A 262 -4.35 -13.08 -1.88
C ILE A 262 -3.35 -11.99 -1.50
N ILE A 263 -3.66 -11.19 -0.48
CA ILE A 263 -2.74 -10.17 0.03
C ILE A 263 -1.48 -10.83 0.60
N GLU A 264 -1.64 -11.91 1.37
CA GLU A 264 -0.51 -12.68 1.87
C GLU A 264 0.28 -13.37 0.73
N LEU A 265 -0.41 -13.95 -0.26
CA LEU A 265 0.21 -14.57 -1.44
C LEU A 265 1.07 -13.57 -2.21
N GLU A 266 0.61 -12.34 -2.43
CA GLU A 266 1.40 -11.30 -3.08
C GLU A 266 2.67 -10.95 -2.30
N SER A 267 2.56 -10.96 -0.98
CA SER A 267 3.69 -10.69 -0.09
C SER A 267 4.70 -11.85 -0.13
N LEU A 268 4.23 -13.10 -0.21
CA LEU A 268 5.08 -14.28 -0.42
C LEU A 268 5.76 -14.27 -1.80
N ARG A 269 5.05 -13.83 -2.84
CA ARG A 269 5.61 -13.59 -4.19
C ARG A 269 6.73 -12.56 -4.15
N TYR A 270 6.58 -11.50 -3.34
CA TYR A 270 7.64 -10.53 -3.16
C TYR A 270 8.86 -11.13 -2.48
N LEU A 271 8.65 -11.87 -1.39
CA LEU A 271 9.72 -12.52 -0.64
C LEU A 271 10.48 -13.53 -1.50
N SER A 272 9.81 -14.31 -2.36
CA SER A 272 10.49 -15.28 -3.23
C SER A 272 11.50 -14.64 -4.18
N ASN A 273 11.29 -13.36 -4.53
CA ASN A 273 12.12 -12.62 -5.47
C ASN A 273 13.14 -11.68 -4.79
N ASN A 274 13.00 -11.42 -3.49
CA ASN A 274 13.79 -10.39 -2.79
C ASN A 274 14.53 -10.90 -1.54
N ALA A 275 14.10 -12.02 -0.97
CA ALA A 275 14.79 -12.67 0.14
C ALA A 275 15.86 -13.65 -0.37
N ASN A 276 16.76 -14.06 0.51
CA ASN A 276 17.75 -15.07 0.23
C ASN A 276 17.06 -16.40 -0.16
N PRO A 277 17.50 -17.08 -1.24
CA PRO A 277 16.93 -18.35 -1.68
C PRO A 277 16.89 -19.47 -0.63
N ILE A 278 17.70 -19.38 0.44
CA ILE A 278 17.63 -20.30 1.59
C ILE A 278 16.22 -20.35 2.22
N HIS A 279 15.43 -19.29 2.07
CA HIS A 279 14.08 -19.19 2.63
C HIS A 279 12.97 -19.74 1.70
N LEU A 280 13.29 -20.24 0.50
CA LEU A 280 12.26 -20.72 -0.44
C LEU A 280 11.43 -21.88 0.11
N SER A 281 12.02 -22.77 0.92
CA SER A 281 11.27 -23.85 1.59
C SER A 281 10.23 -23.30 2.56
N TYR A 282 10.58 -22.26 3.33
CA TYR A 282 9.64 -21.58 4.23
C TYR A 282 8.51 -20.90 3.46
N ILE A 283 8.85 -20.18 2.40
CA ILE A 283 7.88 -19.49 1.54
C ILE A 283 6.93 -20.52 0.91
N SER A 284 7.46 -21.60 0.35
CA SER A 284 6.65 -22.69 -0.23
C SER A 284 5.67 -23.26 0.80
N ASN A 285 6.14 -23.59 2.01
CA ASN A 285 5.28 -24.08 3.08
C ASN A 285 4.18 -23.09 3.48
N ARG A 286 4.47 -21.78 3.49
CA ARG A 286 3.43 -20.76 3.73
C ARG A 286 2.40 -20.72 2.61
N ILE A 287 2.84 -20.78 1.35
CA ILE A 287 1.92 -20.83 0.20
C ILE A 287 0.99 -22.05 0.31
N MET A 288 1.54 -23.22 0.64
CA MET A 288 0.74 -24.44 0.83
C MET A 288 -0.29 -24.33 1.95
N ASN A 289 -0.02 -23.54 2.99
CA ASN A 289 -0.99 -23.29 4.07
C ASN A 289 -2.09 -22.28 3.67
N LEU A 290 -1.94 -21.58 2.55
CA LEU A 290 -3.00 -20.73 2.01
C LEU A 290 -4.05 -21.53 1.25
N LEU A 291 -3.68 -22.67 0.65
CA LEU A 291 -4.58 -23.58 -0.07
C LEU A 291 -5.41 -24.39 0.92
#